data_AF-A0A1W9N0A0-F1
#
_entry.id   AF-A0A1W9N0A0-F1
#
_cell.length_a   1.000
_cell.length_b   1.000
_cell.length_c   1.000
_cell.angle_alpha   90.00
_cell.angle_beta   90.00
_cell.angle_gamma   90.00
#
_symmetry.space_group_name_H-M   'P 1'
#
loop_
_entity.id
_entity.type
_entity.pdbx_description
1 polymer ?
#
loop_
_entity_poly.entity_id
_entity_poly.type
_entity_poly.pdbx_seq_one_letter_code
_entity_poly.pdbx_strand_id
1 'polypeptide(L)'
;MRQKRFFKVILIAAVMLCPAEIFGSVLGDADGSGCLDLKDSVICFQVGAGMKPSVNVNADISGDRKIGLEEAVFVLNTVANMIDPTTMYGKFIAGYQGWFSCPGDGSKISNTWGHWFHWDTTPDAVNLKVDMWPDTTELDEDELFSTNMKMSDGTPAKLFSAYKEKTVLRHFKWMQEYGIDGVFLQRFVTGLYDRDSAAFDFAKQVMQNVSTGAESYGRIFAVEY
;
A
#
# COMPACT_ATOMS: atom_id res chain seq x y z
N MET A 1 7.59 26.81 -23.86
CA MET A 1 6.96 25.57 -24.38
C MET A 1 6.20 24.91 -23.25
N ARG A 2 4.95 24.49 -23.52
CA ARG A 2 3.92 23.99 -22.58
C ARG A 2 4.45 23.03 -21.51
N GLN A 3 4.35 23.41 -20.24
CA GLN A 3 4.54 22.52 -19.09
C GLN A 3 3.50 21.40 -19.12
N LYS A 4 3.97 20.16 -19.30
CA LYS A 4 3.19 18.95 -18.99
C LYS A 4 3.38 18.66 -17.51
N ARG A 5 2.26 18.45 -16.82
CA ARG A 5 2.17 18.20 -15.38
C ARG A 5 3.00 16.98 -14.97
N PHE A 6 3.52 17.08 -13.75
CA PHE A 6 4.35 16.14 -13.01
C PHE A 6 3.79 14.71 -13.00
N PHE A 7 4.65 13.74 -13.29
CA PHE A 7 4.39 12.31 -13.10
C PHE A 7 4.81 11.94 -11.67
N LYS A 8 3.84 11.65 -10.80
CA LYS A 8 4.09 10.86 -9.60
C LYS A 8 4.45 9.46 -10.07
N VAL A 9 5.67 8.98 -9.82
CA VAL A 9 6.07 7.63 -10.22
C VAL A 9 5.44 6.62 -9.26
N ILE A 10 4.17 6.32 -9.53
CA ILE A 10 3.57 5.00 -9.33
C ILE A 10 3.07 4.62 -10.72
N LEU A 11 3.68 3.62 -11.36
CA LEU A 11 3.27 3.18 -12.69
C LEU A 11 1.91 2.47 -12.60
N ILE A 12 0.79 3.21 -12.71
CA ILE A 12 -0.55 2.65 -12.89
C ILE A 12 -1.32 3.53 -13.89
N ALA A 13 -1.61 2.97 -15.07
CA ALA A 13 -2.62 3.51 -15.97
C ALA A 13 -3.98 2.93 -15.60
N ALA A 14 -4.84 3.73 -14.97
CA ALA A 14 -6.25 3.40 -14.78
C ALA A 14 -7.11 4.64 -14.99
N VAL A 15 -7.89 4.65 -16.07
CA VAL A 15 -8.95 5.63 -16.30
C VAL A 15 -10.12 5.23 -15.40
N MET A 16 -10.33 5.95 -14.29
CA MET A 16 -11.58 5.84 -13.52
C MET A 16 -12.71 6.49 -14.31
N LEU A 17 -13.59 5.67 -14.87
CA LEU A 17 -14.96 6.07 -15.14
C LEU A 17 -15.77 5.76 -13.89
N CYS A 18 -16.29 6.81 -13.26
CA CYS A 18 -17.34 6.74 -12.25
C CYS A 18 -18.59 6.13 -12.90
N PRO A 19 -19.14 4.98 -12.43
CA PRO A 19 -20.48 4.58 -12.79
C PRO A 19 -21.46 5.15 -11.76
N ALA A 20 -22.50 5.76 -12.29
CA ALA A 20 -23.64 6.31 -11.61
C ALA A 20 -24.28 5.37 -10.57
N GLU A 21 -24.89 6.00 -9.57
CA GLU A 21 -25.76 5.42 -8.55
C GLU A 21 -26.78 4.45 -9.16
N ILE A 22 -26.63 3.16 -8.87
CA ILE A 22 -27.66 2.16 -9.07
C ILE A 22 -28.41 2.07 -7.73
N PHE A 23 -29.70 2.42 -7.73
CA PHE A 23 -30.63 2.20 -6.61
C PHE A 23 -30.85 0.69 -6.37
N GLY A 24 -29.84 0.03 -5.82
CA GLY A 24 -29.90 -1.28 -5.19
C GLY A 24 -29.67 -1.14 -3.69
N SER A 25 -30.16 -2.09 -2.89
CA SER A 25 -29.89 -2.14 -1.45
C SER A 25 -28.38 -2.09 -1.19
N VAL A 26 -27.95 -1.18 -0.33
CA VAL A 26 -26.55 -1.10 0.10
C VAL A 26 -26.26 -2.28 1.03
N LEU A 27 -25.29 -3.11 0.68
CA LEU A 27 -24.88 -4.23 1.54
C LEU A 27 -24.36 -3.69 2.89
N GLY A 28 -24.76 -4.31 3.99
CA GLY A 28 -24.38 -3.88 5.34
C GLY A 28 -25.16 -2.67 5.89
N ASP A 29 -26.03 -2.01 5.12
CA ASP A 29 -26.90 -0.89 5.58
C ASP A 29 -28.05 -1.40 6.45
N ALA A 30 -27.73 -1.67 7.72
CA ALA A 30 -28.61 -2.31 8.69
C ALA A 30 -29.77 -1.40 9.14
N ASP A 31 -29.63 -0.07 9.03
CA ASP A 31 -30.73 0.86 9.33
C ASP A 31 -31.59 1.24 8.11
N GLY A 32 -31.14 0.91 6.90
CA GLY A 32 -31.85 1.17 5.64
C GLY A 32 -31.79 2.64 5.21
N SER A 33 -30.79 3.38 5.68
CA SER A 33 -30.60 4.80 5.37
C SER A 33 -30.10 5.05 3.95
N GLY A 34 -29.64 4.01 3.25
CA GLY A 34 -28.98 4.11 1.95
C GLY A 34 -27.51 4.53 2.04
N CYS A 35 -26.93 4.60 3.24
CA CYS A 35 -25.52 4.86 3.46
C CYS A 35 -24.93 3.83 4.42
N LEU A 36 -23.65 3.50 4.26
CA LEU A 36 -22.94 2.59 5.14
C LEU A 36 -22.13 3.40 6.16
N ASP A 37 -22.53 3.40 7.43
CA ASP A 37 -21.88 4.18 8.49
C ASP A 37 -21.78 3.40 9.82
N LEU A 38 -21.19 4.02 10.85
CA LEU A 38 -20.98 3.34 12.13
C LEU A 38 -22.30 2.92 12.82
N LYS A 39 -23.44 3.56 12.53
CA LYS A 39 -24.74 3.19 13.11
C LYS A 39 -25.14 1.79 12.70
N ASP A 40 -24.81 1.38 11.47
CA ASP A 40 -25.11 0.04 10.99
C ASP A 40 -24.40 -1.03 11.84
N SER A 41 -23.13 -0.78 12.17
CA SER A 41 -22.37 -1.67 13.05
C SER A 41 -22.95 -1.73 14.46
N VAL A 42 -23.45 -0.61 14.98
CA VAL A 42 -24.09 -0.53 16.31
C VAL A 42 -25.35 -1.37 16.34
N ILE A 43 -26.17 -1.34 15.29
CA ILE A 43 -27.38 -2.18 15.18
C ILE A 43 -27.01 -3.66 15.19
N CYS A 44 -25.99 -4.05 14.42
CA CYS A 44 -25.49 -5.41 14.39
C CYS A 44 -25.05 -5.90 15.79
N PHE A 45 -24.33 -5.06 16.55
CA PHE A 45 -23.95 -5.36 17.93
C PHE A 45 -25.13 -5.44 18.88
N GLN A 46 -26.13 -4.57 18.73
CA GLN A 46 -27.37 -4.63 19.53
C GLN A 46 -28.09 -5.97 19.32
N VAL A 47 -28.20 -6.42 18.07
CA VAL A 47 -28.77 -7.76 17.76
C VAL A 47 -27.93 -8.86 18.41
N GLY A 48 -26.61 -8.82 18.27
CA GLY A 48 -25.69 -9.77 18.92
C GLY A 48 -25.79 -9.79 20.45
N ALA A 49 -26.10 -8.65 21.07
CA ALA A 49 -26.35 -8.52 22.51
C ALA A 49 -27.76 -8.98 22.94
N GLY A 50 -28.58 -9.49 22.01
CA GLY A 50 -29.95 -9.96 22.29
C GLY A 50 -30.98 -8.82 22.38
N MET A 51 -30.63 -7.60 21.98
CA MET A 51 -31.59 -6.52 21.81
C MET A 51 -32.38 -6.72 20.51
N LYS A 52 -33.51 -6.02 20.38
CA LYS A 52 -34.41 -6.12 19.21
C LYS A 52 -34.57 -4.77 18.52
N PRO A 53 -33.50 -4.20 17.92
CA PRO A 53 -33.62 -2.99 17.13
C PRO A 53 -34.43 -3.24 15.85
N SER A 54 -34.86 -2.16 15.20
CA SER A 54 -35.34 -2.24 13.81
C SER A 54 -34.15 -2.57 12.91
N VAL A 55 -34.30 -3.58 12.05
CA VAL A 55 -33.21 -4.04 11.15
C VAL A 55 -33.70 -4.12 9.72
N ASN A 56 -32.84 -3.73 8.79
CA ASN A 56 -33.01 -3.97 7.37
C ASN A 56 -32.41 -5.35 7.02
N VAL A 57 -33.26 -6.35 6.78
CA VAL A 57 -32.82 -7.72 6.43
C VAL A 57 -32.07 -7.80 5.10
N ASN A 58 -32.19 -6.79 4.23
CA ASN A 58 -31.43 -6.74 2.97
C ASN A 58 -29.96 -6.35 3.18
N ALA A 59 -29.58 -5.98 4.40
CA ALA A 59 -28.19 -5.71 4.78
C ALA A 59 -27.36 -6.98 4.98
N ASP A 60 -28.00 -8.15 5.05
CA ASP A 60 -27.36 -9.46 5.21
C ASP A 60 -26.32 -9.71 4.10
N ILE A 61 -25.07 -9.85 4.51
CA ILE A 61 -23.95 -10.11 3.61
C ILE A 61 -23.61 -11.61 3.52
N SER A 62 -24.01 -12.38 4.53
CA SER A 62 -23.67 -13.80 4.67
C SER A 62 -24.65 -14.71 3.92
N GLY A 63 -25.85 -14.20 3.63
CA GLY A 63 -26.95 -14.95 3.01
C GLY A 63 -27.70 -15.85 4.00
N ASP A 64 -27.48 -15.71 5.30
CA ASP A 64 -28.13 -16.50 6.35
C ASP A 64 -29.51 -15.95 6.80
N ARG A 65 -29.91 -14.82 6.20
CA ARG A 65 -31.12 -14.02 6.46
C ARG A 65 -31.17 -13.41 7.85
N LYS A 66 -30.02 -13.15 8.46
CA LYS A 66 -29.90 -12.46 9.75
C LYS A 66 -28.93 -11.31 9.65
N ILE A 67 -29.04 -10.40 10.61
CA ILE A 67 -28.08 -9.34 10.84
C ILE A 67 -27.31 -9.70 12.10
N GLY A 68 -25.99 -9.73 12.03
CA GLY A 68 -25.15 -10.19 13.12
C GLY A 68 -23.72 -9.68 13.05
N LEU A 69 -22.81 -10.47 13.64
CA LEU A 69 -21.42 -10.06 13.81
C LEU A 69 -20.68 -9.94 12.46
N GLU A 70 -21.05 -10.74 11.46
CA GLU A 70 -20.44 -10.69 10.13
C GLU A 70 -20.73 -9.34 9.44
N GLU A 71 -21.99 -8.89 9.47
CA GLU A 71 -22.37 -7.55 8.98
C GLU A 71 -21.66 -6.44 9.77
N ALA A 72 -21.53 -6.58 11.10
CA ALA A 72 -20.81 -5.61 11.93
C ALA A 72 -19.35 -5.46 11.47
N VAL A 73 -18.66 -6.58 11.24
CA VAL A 73 -17.27 -6.59 10.78
C VAL A 73 -17.16 -6.00 9.37
N PHE A 74 -18.09 -6.32 8.48
CA PHE A 74 -18.14 -5.75 7.13
C PHE A 74 -18.29 -4.22 7.15
N VAL A 75 -19.25 -3.70 7.94
CA VAL A 75 -19.44 -2.26 8.10
C VAL A 75 -18.17 -1.61 8.64
N LEU A 76 -17.60 -2.16 9.71
CA LEU A 76 -16.39 -1.61 10.33
C LEU A 76 -15.21 -1.59 9.36
N ASN A 77 -14.99 -2.68 8.61
CA ASN A 77 -13.94 -2.73 7.60
C ASN A 77 -14.16 -1.70 6.49
N THR A 78 -15.38 -1.57 6.00
CA THR A 78 -15.69 -0.64 4.91
C THR A 78 -15.54 0.81 5.36
N VAL A 79 -16.08 1.16 6.54
CA VAL A 79 -15.94 2.49 7.13
C VAL A 79 -14.48 2.83 7.45
N ALA A 80 -13.69 1.84 7.88
CA ALA A 80 -12.26 1.99 8.12
C ALA A 80 -11.40 1.92 6.84
N ASN A 81 -12.01 1.72 5.67
CA ASN A 81 -11.31 1.47 4.40
C ASN A 81 -10.24 0.37 4.54
N MET A 82 -10.62 -0.77 5.11
CA MET A 82 -9.80 -1.98 5.20
C MET A 82 -10.22 -2.99 4.14
N ILE A 83 -9.21 -3.57 3.48
CA ILE A 83 -9.40 -4.55 2.42
C ILE A 83 -9.56 -5.96 3.01
N ASP A 84 -10.62 -6.68 2.61
CA ASP A 84 -10.92 -8.05 3.08
C ASP A 84 -9.84 -9.08 2.65
N PRO A 85 -8.96 -9.57 3.52
CA PRO A 85 -7.84 -10.43 3.10
C PRO A 85 -8.24 -11.83 2.61
N THR A 86 -9.52 -12.22 2.69
CA THR A 86 -9.97 -13.59 2.37
C THR A 86 -10.14 -13.86 0.86
N THR A 87 -10.16 -12.81 0.04
CA THR A 87 -10.33 -12.92 -1.41
C THR A 87 -9.43 -11.95 -2.19
N MET A 88 -9.10 -12.32 -3.42
CA MET A 88 -8.47 -11.43 -4.41
C MET A 88 -9.47 -10.90 -5.45
N TYR A 89 -10.71 -11.38 -5.43
CA TYR A 89 -11.71 -11.02 -6.42
C TYR A 89 -12.06 -9.52 -6.32
N GLY A 90 -12.08 -8.84 -7.47
CA GLY A 90 -12.44 -7.43 -7.55
C GLY A 90 -11.37 -6.46 -7.03
N LYS A 91 -10.15 -6.93 -6.78
CA LYS A 91 -9.08 -6.12 -6.19
C LYS A 91 -8.02 -5.68 -7.18
N PHE A 92 -7.54 -4.46 -6.99
CA PHE A 92 -6.39 -3.93 -7.68
C PHE A 92 -5.11 -4.18 -6.88
N ILE A 93 -4.35 -5.20 -7.28
CA ILE A 93 -3.08 -5.60 -6.65
C ILE A 93 -1.91 -5.26 -7.57
N ALA A 94 -0.91 -4.54 -7.06
CA ALA A 94 0.27 -4.15 -7.83
C ALA A 94 1.50 -5.01 -7.50
N GLY A 95 2.42 -5.18 -8.44
CA GLY A 95 3.75 -5.73 -8.14
C GLY A 95 4.57 -4.71 -7.34
N TYR A 96 5.28 -5.16 -6.30
CA TYR A 96 6.05 -4.28 -5.41
C TYR A 96 7.52 -4.72 -5.30
N GLN A 97 8.39 -3.79 -5.70
CA GLN A 97 9.84 -3.95 -5.73
C GLN A 97 10.49 -3.19 -4.57
N GLY A 98 10.75 -3.90 -3.48
CA GLY A 98 11.34 -3.33 -2.27
C GLY A 98 12.88 -3.42 -2.20
N TRP A 99 13.58 -3.47 -3.33
CA TRP A 99 15.03 -3.77 -3.39
C TRP A 99 15.96 -2.54 -3.44
N PHE A 100 15.39 -1.35 -3.36
CA PHE A 100 16.13 -0.09 -3.47
C PHE A 100 16.84 0.24 -2.15
N SER A 101 18.16 0.32 -2.16
CA SER A 101 18.98 0.63 -0.97
C SER A 101 19.85 1.86 -1.20
N CYS A 102 20.28 2.50 -0.12
CA CYS A 102 21.14 3.68 -0.18
C CYS A 102 22.30 3.57 0.81
N PRO A 103 23.49 4.11 0.47
CA PRO A 103 24.56 4.31 1.45
C PRO A 103 24.06 5.08 2.67
N GLY A 104 24.31 4.55 3.87
CA GLY A 104 23.90 5.18 5.13
C GLY A 104 22.43 4.96 5.54
N ASP A 105 21.66 4.11 4.85
CA ASP A 105 20.27 3.81 5.22
C ASP A 105 20.11 2.98 6.51
N GLY A 106 21.21 2.43 7.02
CA GLY A 106 21.28 1.60 8.22
C GLY A 106 21.22 0.10 7.94
N SER A 107 21.10 -0.31 6.67
CA SER A 107 21.22 -1.70 6.27
C SER A 107 22.67 -2.16 6.27
N LYS A 108 22.86 -3.48 6.37
CA LYS A 108 24.18 -4.12 6.26
C LYS A 108 24.59 -4.39 4.82
N ILE A 109 23.71 -4.14 3.84
CA ILE A 109 24.06 -4.30 2.44
C ILE A 109 25.23 -3.36 2.17
N SER A 110 26.20 -3.79 1.34
CA SER A 110 27.38 -2.99 1.00
C SER A 110 26.95 -1.54 0.79
N ASN A 111 27.67 -0.58 1.38
CA ASN A 111 27.37 0.85 1.42
C ASN A 111 27.32 1.46 0.00
N THR A 112 26.35 1.01 -0.78
CA THR A 112 26.22 1.05 -2.24
C THR A 112 24.76 1.29 -2.56
N TRP A 113 24.53 1.78 -3.77
CA TRP A 113 23.20 2.09 -4.26
C TRP A 113 22.56 0.86 -4.90
N GLY A 114 21.75 0.12 -4.14
CA GLY A 114 21.02 -1.04 -4.63
C GLY A 114 19.95 -0.63 -5.63
N HIS A 115 19.99 -1.21 -6.83
CA HIS A 115 19.03 -1.02 -7.93
C HIS A 115 18.85 0.39 -8.49
N TRP A 116 19.31 1.44 -7.81
CA TRP A 116 19.31 2.82 -8.33
C TRP A 116 20.41 3.05 -9.37
N PHE A 117 21.62 2.58 -9.10
CA PHE A 117 22.80 2.77 -9.96
C PHE A 117 23.48 1.43 -10.26
N HIS A 118 24.40 1.42 -11.22
CA HIS A 118 25.29 0.29 -11.43
C HIS A 118 26.06 -0.04 -10.14
N TRP A 119 26.27 -1.33 -9.89
CA TRP A 119 26.85 -1.80 -8.65
C TRP A 119 28.25 -1.21 -8.41
N ASP A 120 28.51 -0.73 -7.19
CA ASP A 120 29.79 -0.15 -6.78
C ASP A 120 30.28 1.00 -7.69
N THR A 121 29.35 1.84 -8.14
CA THR A 121 29.63 3.01 -8.98
C THR A 121 29.26 4.33 -8.31
N THR A 122 29.70 5.43 -8.93
CA THR A 122 29.36 6.79 -8.49
C THR A 122 27.89 7.07 -8.81
N PRO A 123 27.09 7.67 -7.90
CA PRO A 123 25.67 7.94 -8.12
C PRO A 123 25.45 9.18 -9.01
N ASP A 124 25.84 9.05 -10.28
CA ASP A 124 25.71 10.06 -11.32
C ASP A 124 24.82 9.59 -12.49
N ALA A 125 24.55 10.49 -13.42
CA ALA A 125 23.64 10.23 -14.53
C ALA A 125 24.12 9.11 -15.48
N VAL A 126 25.44 8.87 -15.56
CA VAL A 126 26.01 7.82 -16.43
C VAL A 126 25.74 6.44 -15.86
N ASN A 127 25.68 6.34 -14.53
CA ASN A 127 25.51 5.08 -13.83
C ASN A 127 24.07 4.79 -13.40
N LEU A 128 23.11 5.69 -13.69
CA LEU A 128 21.70 5.54 -13.30
C LEU A 128 21.07 4.36 -14.05
N LYS A 129 20.39 3.46 -13.32
CA LYS A 129 19.74 2.27 -13.90
C LYS A 129 18.25 2.43 -14.18
N VAL A 130 17.61 3.39 -13.53
CA VAL A 130 16.16 3.59 -13.63
C VAL A 130 15.83 4.61 -14.70
N ASP A 131 14.76 4.35 -15.47
CA ASP A 131 14.29 5.27 -16.50
C ASP A 131 13.55 6.48 -15.92
N MET A 132 12.96 6.32 -14.73
CA MET A 132 12.15 7.35 -14.07
C MET A 132 12.70 7.69 -12.70
N TRP A 133 12.81 8.99 -12.44
CA TRP A 133 13.16 9.52 -11.12
C TRP A 133 11.91 9.58 -10.23
N PRO A 134 11.95 9.07 -8.98
CA PRO A 134 10.80 9.12 -8.10
C PRO A 134 10.47 10.56 -7.67
N ASP A 135 9.18 10.85 -7.48
CA ASP A 135 8.77 12.08 -6.81
C ASP A 135 9.02 11.93 -5.30
N THR A 136 9.93 12.74 -4.76
CA THR A 136 10.34 12.71 -3.36
C THR A 136 9.76 13.85 -2.54
N THR A 137 8.83 14.64 -3.08
CA THR A 137 8.32 15.86 -2.44
C THR A 137 7.54 15.60 -1.15
N GLU A 138 6.99 14.40 -0.99
CA GLU A 138 6.24 13.96 0.18
C GLU A 138 7.09 13.15 1.18
N LEU A 139 8.39 12.94 0.92
CA LEU A 139 9.29 12.22 1.82
C LEU A 139 10.01 13.19 2.76
N ASP A 140 10.21 12.76 4.00
CA ASP A 140 10.89 13.57 5.00
C ASP A 140 12.43 13.41 4.88
N GLU A 141 13.20 14.33 5.46
CA GLU A 141 14.66 14.35 5.33
C GLU A 141 15.36 13.09 5.85
N ASP A 142 14.78 12.37 6.81
CA ASP A 142 15.31 11.10 7.34
C ASP A 142 15.09 9.89 6.42
N GLU A 143 14.33 10.08 5.35
CA GLU A 143 14.03 9.08 4.31
C GLU A 143 14.90 9.26 3.07
N LEU A 144 15.65 10.37 2.98
CA LEU A 144 16.28 10.85 1.76
C LEU A 144 17.81 10.81 1.81
N PHE A 145 18.40 10.27 0.74
CA PHE A 145 19.85 10.09 0.58
C PHE A 145 20.33 10.85 -0.64
N SER A 146 21.38 11.66 -0.46
CA SER A 146 21.89 12.54 -1.53
C SER A 146 22.73 11.77 -2.54
N THR A 147 22.46 12.01 -3.82
CA THR A 147 23.28 11.53 -4.95
C THR A 147 24.31 12.59 -5.36
N ASN A 148 25.10 12.31 -6.41
CA ASN A 148 25.99 13.30 -7.02
C ASN A 148 25.29 14.12 -8.12
N MET A 149 23.97 13.98 -8.26
CA MET A 149 23.15 14.65 -9.26
C MET A 149 22.39 15.85 -8.68
N LYS A 150 21.88 16.71 -9.57
CA LYS A 150 21.00 17.83 -9.24
C LYS A 150 19.70 17.74 -10.03
N MET A 151 18.62 18.21 -9.42
CA MET A 151 17.33 18.42 -10.09
C MET A 151 17.42 19.59 -11.08
N SER A 152 16.41 19.75 -11.93
CA SER A 152 16.39 20.83 -12.93
C SER A 152 16.41 22.25 -12.33
N ASP A 153 15.97 22.40 -11.08
CA ASP A 153 16.01 23.64 -10.32
C ASP A 153 17.34 23.89 -9.57
N GLY A 154 18.31 22.97 -9.71
CA GLY A 154 19.63 23.05 -9.09
C GLY A 154 19.72 22.47 -7.67
N THR A 155 18.60 22.02 -7.08
CA THR A 155 18.60 21.35 -5.78
C THR A 155 19.27 19.97 -5.85
N PRO A 156 19.83 19.44 -4.74
CA PRO A 156 20.40 18.09 -4.73
C PRO A 156 19.35 17.04 -5.08
N ALA A 157 19.66 16.14 -6.01
CA ALA A 157 18.80 15.02 -6.33
C ALA A 157 18.94 13.94 -5.24
N LYS A 158 17.87 13.66 -4.52
CA LYS A 158 17.83 12.67 -3.42
C LYS A 158 16.94 11.49 -3.78
N LEU A 159 17.27 10.32 -3.23
CA LEU A 159 16.53 9.06 -3.41
C LEU A 159 16.21 8.44 -2.05
N PHE A 160 15.28 7.48 -2.03
CA PHE A 160 14.88 6.77 -0.82
C PHE A 160 15.46 5.35 -0.76
N SER A 161 15.38 4.75 0.44
CA SER A 161 15.66 3.33 0.65
C SER A 161 14.41 2.60 1.14
N ALA A 162 14.10 1.45 0.55
CA ALA A 162 13.02 0.57 1.00
C ALA A 162 13.33 -0.09 2.37
N TYR A 163 14.57 0.02 2.85
CA TYR A 163 14.95 -0.41 4.20
C TYR A 163 14.34 0.49 5.29
N LYS A 164 14.06 1.75 4.99
CA LYS A 164 13.40 2.69 5.91
C LYS A 164 11.92 2.34 6.03
N GLU A 165 11.51 1.97 7.24
CA GLU A 165 10.10 1.64 7.54
C GLU A 165 9.16 2.78 7.14
N LYS A 166 9.49 4.01 7.54
CA LYS A 166 8.71 5.21 7.25
C LYS A 166 8.40 5.39 5.75
N THR A 167 9.36 5.05 4.89
CA THR A 167 9.21 5.13 3.44
C THR A 167 8.24 4.09 2.91
N VAL A 168 8.34 2.85 3.37
CA VAL A 168 7.38 1.81 2.98
C VAL A 168 5.99 2.12 3.51
N LEU A 169 5.86 2.59 4.75
CA LEU A 169 4.58 3.07 5.29
C LEU A 169 3.99 4.20 4.45
N ARG A 170 4.81 5.13 3.94
CA ARG A 170 4.37 6.18 3.01
C ARG A 170 3.80 5.59 1.73
N HIS A 171 4.44 4.57 1.16
CA HIS A 171 3.93 3.89 -0.04
C HIS A 171 2.55 3.26 0.22
N PHE A 172 2.36 2.62 1.38
CA PHE A 172 1.08 2.04 1.77
C PHE A 172 -0.01 3.09 2.07
N LYS A 173 0.38 4.26 2.61
CA LYS A 173 -0.51 5.43 2.71
C LYS A 173 -1.02 5.86 1.34
N TRP A 174 -0.11 6.01 0.37
CA TRP A 174 -0.50 6.34 -1.00
C TRP A 174 -1.39 5.25 -1.60
N MET A 175 -1.10 3.97 -1.37
CA MET A 175 -1.97 2.88 -1.83
C MET A 175 -3.40 3.02 -1.31
N GLN A 176 -3.57 3.35 -0.02
CA GLN A 176 -4.88 3.63 0.54
C GLN A 176 -5.54 4.85 -0.12
N GLU A 177 -4.81 5.94 -0.32
CA GLU A 177 -5.32 7.19 -0.90
C GLU A 177 -5.73 7.05 -2.38
N TYR A 178 -5.01 6.24 -3.16
CA TYR A 178 -5.24 6.05 -4.59
C TYR A 178 -6.07 4.79 -4.93
N GLY A 179 -6.60 4.08 -3.92
CA GLY A 179 -7.44 2.90 -4.14
C GLY A 179 -6.69 1.68 -4.68
N ILE A 180 -5.43 1.51 -4.27
CA ILE A 180 -4.67 0.28 -4.50
C ILE A 180 -4.92 -0.63 -3.29
N ASP A 181 -5.43 -1.83 -3.55
CA ASP A 181 -5.92 -2.71 -2.48
C ASP A 181 -4.78 -3.47 -1.79
N GLY A 182 -3.69 -3.70 -2.52
CA GLY A 182 -2.54 -4.40 -1.98
C GLY A 182 -1.42 -4.62 -2.98
N VAL A 183 -0.46 -5.43 -2.56
CA VAL A 183 0.74 -5.71 -3.36
C VAL A 183 1.18 -7.16 -3.38
N PHE A 184 1.80 -7.57 -4.49
CA PHE A 184 2.67 -8.73 -4.56
C PHE A 184 4.12 -8.29 -4.30
N LEU A 185 4.63 -8.60 -3.11
CA LEU A 185 6.02 -8.33 -2.76
C LEU A 185 6.93 -9.35 -3.44
N GLN A 186 7.81 -8.87 -4.32
CA GLN A 186 8.74 -9.71 -5.05
C GLN A 186 9.87 -10.24 -4.13
N ARG A 187 10.10 -11.55 -4.16
CA ARG A 187 11.13 -12.22 -3.38
C ARG A 187 11.79 -13.36 -4.17
N PHE A 188 13.00 -13.14 -4.67
CA PHE A 188 13.70 -14.14 -5.45
C PHE A 188 14.19 -15.33 -4.62
N VAL A 189 13.97 -16.54 -5.14
CA VAL A 189 14.45 -17.80 -4.56
C VAL A 189 15.97 -17.82 -4.39
N THR A 190 16.72 -17.18 -5.29
CA THR A 190 18.18 -17.07 -5.21
C THR A 190 18.66 -16.35 -3.95
N GLY A 191 17.86 -15.41 -3.41
CA GLY A 191 18.17 -14.72 -2.17
C GLY A 191 17.99 -15.57 -0.91
N LEU A 192 17.49 -16.81 -1.03
CA LEU A 192 17.22 -17.69 0.11
C LEU A 192 18.36 -18.66 0.42
N TYR A 193 19.35 -18.79 -0.47
CA TYR A 193 20.44 -19.76 -0.31
C TYR A 193 21.36 -19.42 0.87
N ASP A 194 21.69 -18.14 1.06
CA ASP A 194 22.51 -17.65 2.17
C ASP A 194 21.67 -16.79 3.11
N ARG A 195 21.20 -17.40 4.19
CA ARG A 195 20.32 -16.79 5.18
C ARG A 195 21.04 -15.90 6.19
N ASP A 196 22.37 -15.91 6.19
CA ASP A 196 23.21 -15.05 7.04
C ASP A 196 23.73 -13.83 6.25
N SER A 197 23.39 -13.73 4.97
CA SER A 197 23.80 -12.62 4.10
C SER A 197 23.11 -11.30 4.44
N ALA A 198 23.82 -10.20 4.20
CA ALA A 198 23.25 -8.85 4.30
C ALA A 198 22.06 -8.63 3.35
N ALA A 199 22.04 -9.32 2.20
CA ALA A 199 20.93 -9.26 1.25
C ALA A 199 19.67 -9.95 1.80
N PHE A 200 19.83 -11.09 2.49
CA PHE A 200 18.72 -11.76 3.16
C PHE A 200 18.17 -10.90 4.31
N ASP A 201 19.04 -10.32 5.14
CA ASP A 201 18.66 -9.37 6.20
C ASP A 201 17.87 -8.18 5.64
N PHE A 202 18.33 -7.60 4.51
CA PHE A 202 17.65 -6.50 3.84
C PHE A 202 16.25 -6.90 3.36
N ALA A 203 16.13 -8.01 2.61
CA ALA A 203 14.85 -8.49 2.10
C ALA A 203 13.87 -8.84 3.24
N LYS A 204 14.38 -9.35 4.36
CA LYS A 204 13.59 -9.61 5.57
C LYS A 204 13.06 -8.32 6.19
N GLN A 205 13.88 -7.29 6.35
CA GLN A 205 13.45 -6.00 6.88
C GLN A 205 12.38 -5.36 5.98
N VAL A 206 12.58 -5.40 4.66
CA VAL A 206 11.60 -4.88 3.69
C VAL A 206 10.27 -5.62 3.80
N MET A 207 10.29 -6.94 3.95
CA MET A 207 9.08 -7.73 4.19
C MET A 207 8.37 -7.33 5.48
N GLN A 208 9.10 -7.07 6.56
CA GLN A 208 8.53 -6.58 7.81
C GLN A 208 7.89 -5.20 7.62
N ASN A 209 8.59 -4.27 6.97
CA ASN A 209 8.07 -2.94 6.65
C ASN A 209 6.78 -3.02 5.81
N VAL A 210 6.72 -3.94 4.83
CA VAL A 210 5.54 -4.20 4.01
C VAL A 210 4.38 -4.74 4.84
N SER A 211 4.64 -5.69 5.75
CA SER A 211 3.62 -6.20 6.67
C SER A 211 3.05 -5.09 7.54
N THR A 212 3.91 -4.29 8.16
CA THR A 212 3.51 -3.16 9.01
C THR A 212 2.75 -2.10 8.21
N GLY A 213 3.19 -1.77 6.99
CA GLY A 213 2.51 -0.84 6.11
C GLY A 213 1.12 -1.33 5.70
N ALA A 214 1.00 -2.62 5.34
CA ALA A 214 -0.28 -3.23 4.97
C ALA A 214 -1.28 -3.16 6.13
N GLU A 215 -0.86 -3.57 7.33
CA GLU A 215 -1.68 -3.52 8.54
C GLU A 215 -2.08 -2.08 8.91
N SER A 216 -1.14 -1.13 8.83
CA SER A 216 -1.37 0.27 9.23
C SER A 216 -2.36 1.00 8.33
N TYR A 217 -2.41 0.66 7.04
CA TYR A 217 -3.21 1.36 6.04
C TYR A 217 -4.34 0.49 5.45
N GLY A 218 -4.67 -0.61 6.12
CA GLY A 218 -5.77 -1.50 5.74
C GLY A 218 -5.61 -2.08 4.33
N ARG A 219 -4.37 -2.29 3.89
CA ARG A 219 -4.04 -2.91 2.59
C ARG A 219 -3.68 -4.38 2.81
N ILE A 220 -3.61 -5.14 1.72
CA ILE A 220 -3.16 -6.54 1.77
C ILE A 220 -1.82 -6.73 1.07
N PHE A 221 -1.11 -7.80 1.38
CA PHE A 221 0.04 -8.21 0.60
C PHE A 221 0.13 -9.73 0.50
N ALA A 222 0.76 -10.19 -0.57
CA ALA A 222 1.21 -11.56 -0.74
C ALA A 222 2.67 -11.55 -1.22
N VAL A 223 3.38 -12.66 -1.01
CA VAL A 223 4.78 -12.81 -1.46
C VAL A 223 4.80 -13.53 -2.80
N GLU A 224 5.45 -12.93 -3.79
CA GLU A 224 5.70 -13.49 -5.12
C GLU A 224 7.14 -14.03 -5.18
N TYR A 225 7.33 -15.30 -5.56
CA TYR A 225 8.63 -15.99 -5.63
C TYR A 225 9.08 -16.27 -7.06
#